data_AF-A0A2M7XS41-F1
#
_entry.id   AF-A0A2M7XS41-F1
#
_cell.length_a   1.000
_cell.length_b   1.000
_cell.length_c   1.000
_cell.angle_alpha   90.00
_cell.angle_beta   90.00
_cell.angle_gamma   90.00
#
_symmetry.space_group_name_H-M   'P 1'
#
loop_
_entity.id
_entity.type
_entity.pdbx_description
1 polymer ?
#
loop_
_entity_poly.entity_id
_entity_poly.type
_entity_poly.pdbx_seq_one_letter_code
_entity_poly.pdbx_strand_id
1 'polypeptide(L)' 'SAFFEYFPSEGLAPLTVNFTDHSVSVDYSISDWSWDFGDGSQSTQQNPSHTYTAEGQ' A
#
# COMPACT_ATOMS: atom_id res chain seq x y z
N SER A 1 10.02 -9.88 -8.60
CA SER A 1 8.85 -9.17 -9.14
C SER A 1 8.20 -8.39 -8.02
N ALA A 2 7.60 -7.23 -8.34
CA ALA A 2 6.75 -6.55 -7.38
C ALA A 2 5.41 -7.28 -7.31
N PHE A 3 4.97 -7.66 -6.12
CA PHE A 3 3.66 -8.28 -5.89
C PHE A 3 3.15 -7.84 -4.52
N PHE A 4 1.94 -7.31 -4.48
CA PHE A 4 1.30 -6.86 -3.24
C PHE A 4 -0.20 -7.09 -3.31
N GLU A 5 -0.81 -7.14 -2.14
CA GLU A 5 -2.25 -7.20 -1.95
C GLU A 5 -2.70 -6.05 -1.03
N TYR A 6 -3.98 -5.69 -1.11
CA TYR A 6 -4.58 -4.69 -0.24
C TYR A 6 -6.01 -5.06 0.13
N PHE A 7 -6.42 -4.73 1.35
CA PHE A 7 -7.76 -5.01 1.83
C PHE A 7 -8.20 -4.02 2.93
N PRO A 8 -9.48 -3.60 2.95
CA PRO A 8 -10.50 -3.82 1.92
C PRO A 8 -10.23 -3.02 0.64
N SER A 9 -10.85 -3.40 -0.49
CA SER A 9 -10.71 -2.68 -1.76
C SER A 9 -11.83 -1.66 -2.02
N GLU A 10 -12.86 -1.66 -1.19
CA GLU A 10 -14.03 -0.77 -1.30
C GLU A 10 -14.71 -0.61 0.06
N GLY A 11 -15.49 0.46 0.22
CA GLY A 11 -16.21 0.79 1.45
C GLY A 11 -16.57 2.27 1.50
N LEU A 12 -17.17 2.69 2.62
CA LEU A 12 -17.46 4.10 2.88
C LEU A 12 -16.22 4.79 3.46
N ALA A 13 -16.04 6.06 3.10
CA ALA A 13 -15.03 6.89 3.73
C ALA A 13 -15.44 7.25 5.19
N PRO A 14 -14.49 7.34 6.13
CA PRO A 14 -13.07 7.02 5.95
C PRO A 14 -12.82 5.51 5.85
N LEU A 15 -12.03 5.08 4.86
CA LEU A 15 -11.70 3.68 4.63
C LEU A 15 -10.22 3.44 4.93
N THR A 16 -9.94 2.64 5.96
CA THR A 16 -8.56 2.19 6.24
C THR A 16 -8.25 0.93 5.45
N VAL A 17 -7.28 1.03 4.55
CA VAL A 17 -6.78 -0.04 3.70
C VAL A 17 -5.40 -0.46 4.21
N ASN A 18 -5.20 -1.77 4.37
CA ASN A 18 -3.91 -2.34 4.72
C ASN A 18 -3.26 -2.95 3.49
N PHE A 19 -1.98 -2.65 3.28
CA PHE A 19 -1.20 -3.15 2.16
C PHE A 19 -0.21 -4.20 2.67
N THR A 20 -0.11 -5.32 1.94
CA THR A 20 0.83 -6.39 2.24
C THR A 20 1.73 -6.61 1.03
N ASP A 21 3.03 -6.39 1.22
CA ASP A 21 4.04 -6.70 0.23
C ASP A 21 4.41 -8.20 0.26
N HIS A 22 4.38 -8.80 -0.93
CA HIS A 22 4.80 -10.17 -1.19
C HIS A 22 5.90 -10.23 -2.25
N SER A 23 6.56 -9.08 -2.50
CA SER A 23 7.63 -8.99 -3.49
C SER A 23 8.78 -9.91 -3.11
N VAL A 24 9.25 -10.64 -4.12
CA VAL A 24 10.43 -11.52 -4.01
C VAL A 24 11.46 -11.13 -5.05
N SER A 25 12.73 -11.23 -4.67
CA SER A 25 13.86 -11.01 -5.54
C SER A 25 14.85 -12.15 -5.36
N VAL A 26 15.32 -12.70 -6.49
CA VAL A 26 16.22 -13.87 -6.51
C VAL A 26 17.68 -13.41 -6.48
N ASP A 27 17.97 -12.26 -7.10
CA ASP A 27 19.34 -11.77 -7.31
C ASP A 27 19.78 -10.73 -6.26
N TYR A 28 18.81 -10.07 -5.60
CA TYR A 28 19.06 -8.96 -4.68
C TYR A 28 18.12 -8.97 -3.47
N SER A 29 18.53 -8.34 -2.37
CA SER A 29 17.62 -8.01 -1.26
C SER A 29 16.80 -6.77 -1.57
N ILE A 30 15.50 -6.79 -1.25
CA ILE A 30 14.66 -5.59 -1.27
C ILE A 30 15.02 -4.77 -0.03
N SER A 31 15.50 -3.53 -0.21
CA SER A 31 15.95 -2.66 0.88
C SER A 31 14.96 -1.55 1.22
N ASP A 32 14.10 -1.16 0.28
CA ASP A 32 13.27 0.03 0.37
C ASP A 32 11.89 -0.19 -0.28
N TRP A 33 10.88 0.48 0.29
CA TRP A 33 9.51 0.54 -0.24
C TRP A 33 9.12 2.00 -0.47
N SER A 34 8.30 2.22 -1.49
CA SER A 34 7.72 3.53 -1.79
C SER A 34 6.30 3.34 -2.24
N TRP A 35 5.36 3.71 -1.37
CA TRP A 35 3.92 3.70 -1.65
C TRP A 35 3.47 5.10 -1.98
N ASP A 36 2.77 5.24 -3.11
CA ASP A 36 1.99 6.43 -3.46
C ASP A 36 0.51 6.01 -3.42
N PHE A 37 -0.25 6.59 -2.50
CA PHE A 37 -1.66 6.24 -2.32
C PHE A 37 -2.58 6.98 -3.30
N GLY A 38 -2.06 7.91 -4.11
CA GLY A 38 -2.83 8.67 -5.09
C GLY A 38 -3.57 9.89 -4.54
N ASP A 39 -3.59 10.08 -3.22
CA ASP A 39 -4.22 11.23 -2.53
C ASP A 39 -3.22 12.29 -2.07
N GLY A 40 -1.95 12.15 -2.48
CA GLY A 40 -0.84 13.02 -2.08
C GLY A 40 -0.09 12.57 -0.84
N SER A 41 -0.53 11.51 -0.17
CA SER A 41 0.21 10.87 0.91
C SER A 41 1.08 9.71 0.40
N GLN A 42 2.16 9.42 1.14
CA GLN A 42 3.14 8.41 0.78
C GLN A 42 3.62 7.65 2.02
N SER A 43 4.19 6.46 1.82
CA SER A 43 4.84 5.69 2.89
C SER A 43 6.08 4.94 2.39
N THR A 44 7.05 4.76 3.29
CA THR A 44 8.24 3.92 3.06
C THR A 44 8.23 2.63 3.87
N GLN A 45 7.11 2.32 4.55
CA GLN A 45 6.94 1.06 5.27
C GLN A 45 6.70 -0.09 4.28
N GLN A 46 7.16 -1.30 4.61
CA GLN A 46 6.90 -2.48 3.78
C GLN A 46 5.40 -2.79 3.68
N ASN A 47 4.69 -2.78 4.82
CA ASN A 47 3.27 -3.11 4.92
C ASN A 47 2.52 -1.95 5.59
N PRO A 48 2.26 -0.83 4.87
CA PRO A 48 1.60 0.32 5.46
C PRO A 48 0.10 0.09 5.66
N SER A 49 -0.46 0.86 6.58
CA SER A 49 -1.91 1.09 6.68
C SER A 49 -2.18 2.53 6.28
N HIS A 50 -3.15 2.76 5.41
CA HIS A 50 -3.53 4.09 4.94
C HIS A 50 -5.03 4.31 5.06
N THR A 51 -5.43 5.53 5.43
CA THR A 51 -6.85 5.89 5.56
C THR A 51 -7.23 6.89 4.48
N TYR A 52 -8.05 6.44 3.53
CA TYR A 52 -8.69 7.28 2.53
C TYR A 52 -9.85 8.03 3.19
N THR A 53 -9.80 9.36 3.16
CA THR A 53 -10.73 10.21 3.94
C THR A 53 -11.93 10.70 3.13
N ALA A 54 -11.86 10.61 1.79
CA ALA A 54 -12.93 10.95 0.88
C ALA A 54 -13.35 9.74 0.02
N GLU A 55 -14.61 9.73 -0.39
CA GLU A 55 -15.14 8.67 -1.26
C GLU A 55 -14.48 8.70 -2.64
N GLY A 56 -14.15 7.53 -3.17
CA GLY A 56 -13.58 7.38 -4.52
C GLY A 56 -12.09 7.74 -4.63
N GLN A 57 -11.40 7.94 -3.50
CA GLN A 57 -9.94 7.91 -3.45
C GLN A 57 -9.40 6.48 -3.49
#